data_AF-A0A945LCT8-F1
#
_entry.id   AF-A0A945LCT8-F1
#
_cell.length_a   1.000
_cell.length_b   1.000
_cell.length_c   1.000
_cell.angle_alpha   90.00
_cell.angle_beta   90.00
_cell.angle_gamma   90.00
#
_symmetry.space_group_name_H-M   'P 1'
#
loop_
_entity.id
_entity.type
_entity.pdbx_description
1 polymer ?
#
loop_
_entity_poly.entity_id
_entity_poly.type
_entity_poly.pdbx_seq_one_letter_code
_entity_poly.pdbx_strand_id
1 'polypeptide(L)' 'SDLKTILGFVDRLSEVDTEGIEPLVYMSEEVNVLRADEISNEVSQENALKNAPQKDSDYFKVPTVLKK' A
#
# COMPACT_ATOMS: atom_id res chain seq x y z
N SER A 1 7.56 -21.98 15.78
CA SER A 1 6.98 -20.70 15.32
C SER A 1 6.96 -20.73 13.82
N ASP A 2 5.79 -20.53 13.22
CA ASP A 2 5.58 -20.63 11.77
C ASP A 2 6.46 -19.65 10.99
N LEU A 3 6.79 -18.50 11.60
CA LEU A 3 7.74 -17.54 11.04
C LEU A 3 9.11 -18.19 10.77
N LYS A 4 9.60 -19.02 11.69
CA LYS A 4 10.90 -19.69 11.53
C LYS A 4 10.86 -20.70 10.37
N THR A 5 9.72 -21.35 10.17
CA THR A 5 9.50 -22.28 9.06
C THR A 5 9.45 -21.56 7.72
N ILE A 6 8.78 -20.40 7.66
CA ILE A 6 8.69 -19.57 6.44
C ILE A 6 10.07 -19.05 6.05
N LEU A 7 10.84 -18.52 7.01
CA LEU A 7 12.20 -18.04 6.75
C LEU A 7 13.09 -19.16 6.19
N GLY A 8 13.07 -20.35 6.80
CA GLY A 8 13.84 -21.49 6.30
C GLY A 8 13.41 -21.99 4.91
N PHE A 9 12.16 -21.75 4.50
CA PHE A 9 11.71 -22.05 3.14
C PHE A 9 12.23 -21.02 2.13
N VAL A 10 12.22 -19.73 2.48
CA VAL A 10 12.73 -18.63 1.64
C VAL A 10 14.24 -18.75 1.43
N ASP A 11 14.99 -19.25 2.41
CA ASP A 11 16.45 -19.42 2.32
C ASP A 11 16.90 -20.26 1.12
N ARG A 12 16.05 -21.17 0.61
CA ARG A 12 16.31 -21.97 -0.60
C ARG A 12 16.57 -21.12 -1.85
N LEU A 13 16.04 -19.90 -1.91
CA LEU A 13 16.28 -18.98 -3.02
C LEU A 13 17.76 -18.56 -3.13
N SER A 14 18.53 -18.68 -2.04
CA SER A 14 19.97 -18.36 -2.00
C SER A 14 20.83 -19.37 -2.76
N GLU A 15 20.28 -20.53 -3.13
CA GLU A 15 20.96 -21.56 -3.93
C GLU A 15 21.10 -21.17 -5.41
N VAL A 16 20.34 -20.16 -5.85
CA VAL A 16 20.33 -19.69 -7.25
C VAL A 16 21.22 -18.45 -7.37
N ASP A 17 22.22 -18.54 -8.25
CA ASP A 17 23.07 -17.40 -8.57
C ASP A 17 22.28 -16.36 -9.39
N THR A 18 22.26 -15.13 -8.88
CA THR A 18 21.61 -13.98 -9.50
C THR A 18 22.59 -12.81 -9.69
N GLU A 19 23.90 -13.09 -9.61
CA GLU A 19 24.93 -12.08 -9.84
C GLU A 19 24.78 -11.45 -11.23
N GLY A 20 24.70 -10.12 -11.28
CA GLY A 20 24.53 -9.36 -12.52
C GLY A 20 23.14 -9.39 -13.15
N ILE A 21 22.15 -10.03 -12.51
CA ILE A 21 20.75 -9.99 -12.95
C ILE A 21 20.03 -8.81 -12.31
N GLU A 22 19.53 -7.90 -13.14
CA GLU A 22 18.72 -6.77 -12.69
C GLU A 22 17.39 -7.27 -12.09
N PRO A 23 16.97 -6.79 -10.91
CA PRO A 23 15.70 -7.16 -10.30
C PRO A 23 14.51 -6.75 -11.18
N LEU A 24 13.53 -7.66 -11.32
CA LEU A 24 12.28 -7.34 -11.98
C LEU A 24 11.38 -6.51 -11.05
N VAL A 25 11.24 -5.21 -11.33
CA VAL A 25 10.41 -4.29 -10.53
C VAL A 25 8.97 -4.26 -11.04
N TYR A 26 8.78 -4.16 -12.35
CA TYR A 26 7.47 -4.14 -13.00
C TYR A 26 7.48 -5.14 -14.17
N MET A 27 6.35 -5.83 -14.39
CA MET A 27 6.17 -6.69 -15.56
C MET A 27 5.88 -5.90 -16.83
N SER A 28 5.45 -4.63 -16.70
CA SER A 28 5.18 -3.74 -17.81
C SER A 28 6.37 -2.82 -18.08
N GLU A 29 6.50 -2.41 -19.34
CA GLU A 29 7.55 -1.50 -19.80
C GLU A 29 7.15 -0.02 -19.66
N GLU A 30 6.04 0.27 -19.01
CA GLU A 30 5.50 1.62 -18.93
C GLU A 30 6.37 2.52 -18.04
N VAL A 31 6.81 3.65 -18.60
CA VAL A 31 7.62 4.64 -17.91
C VAL A 31 6.86 5.97 -17.92
N ASN A 32 6.75 6.61 -16.76
CA ASN A 32 6.20 7.96 -16.61
C ASN A 32 4.77 8.13 -17.16
N VAL A 33 3.84 7.22 -16.81
CA VAL A 33 2.41 7.42 -17.07
C VAL A 33 1.89 8.52 -16.15
N LEU A 34 1.95 9.76 -16.64
CA LEU A 34 1.51 10.94 -15.89
C LEU A 34 -0.01 11.15 -16.01
N ARG A 35 -0.62 11.63 -14.92
CA ARG A 35 -2.01 12.06 -14.89
C ARG A 35 -2.12 13.49 -15.45
N ALA A 36 -3.12 13.76 -16.29
CA ALA A 36 -3.47 15.11 -16.70
C ALA A 36 -3.92 15.97 -15.51
N ASP A 37 -3.62 17.27 -15.52
CA ASP A 37 -3.97 18.19 -14.43
C ASP A 37 -5.42 18.70 -14.57
N GLU A 38 -6.36 17.78 -14.38
CA GLU A 38 -7.79 18.04 -14.50
C GLU A 38 -8.53 17.62 -13.23
N ILE A 39 -9.58 18.37 -12.88
CA ILE A 39 -10.47 18.06 -11.76
C ILE A 39 -11.33 16.84 -12.15
N SER A 40 -11.27 15.78 -11.36
CA SER A 40 -12.06 14.57 -11.55
C SER A 40 -12.24 13.81 -10.24
N ASN A 41 -13.16 12.83 -10.22
CA ASN A 41 -13.32 11.85 -9.13
C ASN A 41 -13.77 12.44 -7.78
N GLU A 42 -14.80 13.29 -7.79
CA GLU A 42 -15.42 13.79 -6.56
C GLU A 42 -16.34 12.71 -5.97
N VAL A 43 -15.92 12.14 -4.84
CA VAL A 43 -16.79 11.30 -4.01
C VAL A 43 -17.66 12.20 -3.14
N SER A 44 -18.96 11.90 -3.04
CA SER A 44 -19.82 12.63 -2.11
C SER A 44 -19.37 12.36 -0.66
N GLN A 45 -19.55 13.34 0.22
CA GLN A 45 -19.23 13.22 1.64
C GLN A 45 -19.86 11.97 2.28
N GLU A 46 -21.12 11.69 1.96
CA GLU A 46 -21.82 10.49 2.43
C GLU A 46 -21.09 9.20 2.02
N ASN A 47 -20.70 9.10 0.75
CA ASN A 47 -19.99 7.93 0.23
C ASN A 47 -18.59 7.81 0.83
N ALA A 48 -17.89 8.93 1.04
CA ALA A 48 -16.58 8.94 1.68
C ALA A 48 -16.63 8.44 3.13
N LEU A 49 -17.68 8.81 3.88
CA LEU A 49 -17.85 8.46 5.29
C LEU A 49 -18.57 7.13 5.53
N LYS A 50 -19.04 6.45 4.48
CA LYS A 50 -19.86 5.23 4.58
C LYS A 50 -19.19 4.11 5.39
N ASN A 51 -17.88 3.96 5.24
CA ASN A 51 -17.09 2.90 5.91
C ASN A 51 -16.29 3.42 7.11
N ALA A 52 -16.50 4.67 7.54
CA ALA A 52 -15.80 5.22 8.69
C ALA A 52 -16.23 4.46 9.97
N PRO A 53 -15.28 3.89 10.75
CA PRO A 53 -15.63 3.18 11.99
C PRO A 53 -16.23 4.13 13.04
N GLN A 54 -15.81 5.40 13.04
CA GLN A 54 -16.43 6.49 13.78
C GLN A 54 -16.41 7.75 12.92
N LYS A 55 -17.55 8.44 12.87
CA LYS A 55 -17.70 9.74 12.21
C LYS A 55 -18.47 10.69 13.11
N ASP A 56 -18.20 11.99 12.94
CA ASP A 56 -18.95 13.05 13.58
C ASP A 56 -19.45 14.01 12.50
N SER A 57 -20.75 13.95 12.21
CA SER A 57 -21.44 14.55 11.07
C SER A 57 -20.65 14.33 9.76
N ASP A 58 -19.72 15.24 9.53
CA ASP A 58 -19.04 15.53 8.29
C ASP A 58 -17.58 15.07 8.30
N TYR A 59 -17.10 14.56 9.43
CA TYR A 59 -15.69 14.28 9.69
C TYR A 59 -15.43 12.84 10.13
N PHE A 60 -14.24 12.33 9.82
CA PHE A 60 -13.71 11.12 10.44
C PHE A 60 -13.26 11.42 11.88
N LYS A 61 -13.73 10.62 12.83
CA LYS A 61 -13.37 10.80 14.25
C LYS A 61 -12.18 9.91 14.59
N VAL A 62 -11.12 10.52 15.12
CA VAL A 62 -9.90 9.82 15.58
C VAL A 62 -9.56 10.23 17.01
N PRO A 63 -8.95 9.35 17.82
CA PRO A 63 -8.47 9.72 19.14
C PRO A 63 -7.30 10.70 19.01
N THR A 64 -7.39 11.84 19.70
CA THR A 64 -6.29 12.79 19.78
C THR A 64 -5.18 12.22 20.67
N VAL A 65 -3.97 12.07 20.11
CA VAL A 65 -2.79 11.69 20.92
C VAL A 65 -2.22 12.96 21.55
N LEU A 66 -2.69 13.30 22.75
CA LEU A 66 -2.02 14.28 23.60
C LEU A 66 -0.94 13.56 24.41
N LYS A 67 0.34 13.89 24.16
CA LYS A 67 1.42 13.45 25.05
C LYS A 67 1.25 14.16 26.40
N LYS A 68 1.29 13.41 27.50
CA LYS A 68 1.57 13.96 28.83
C LYS A 68 3.05 14.22 28.97
#